data_AF-A0AA88W8W9-F1
#
_entry.id   AF-A0AA88W8W9-F1
#
_cell.length_a   1.000
_cell.length_b   1.000
_cell.length_c   1.000
_cell.angle_alpha   90.00
_cell.angle_beta   90.00
_cell.angle_gamma   90.00
#
_symmetry.space_group_name_H-M   'P 1'
#
loop_
_entity.id
_entity.type
_entity.pdbx_description
1 polymer ?
#
loop_
_entity_poly.entity_id
_entity_poly.type
_entity_poly.pdbx_seq_one_letter_code
_entity_poly.pdbx_strand_id
1 'polypeptide(L)'
;MAMSDKRSNARNGESDTDMYESDDSQQDPTFDLEKLKVDQCKVYLRKHGLRLTGNKDTLAGRIKEHLDVMNGGGEKKYPVSNFVLNCKGDACTGDTVMFEQNVYEMFNIASRSASGPPCGTRIVAGRIVKESYGAAKQQHTFTIYLFPALVLAKSRLIEVLWSKGEKPLAPLHPLLVKGRNLYRLKTLRQRWDNEGDRQKLLNEKHNRGAVARTNREARVQEKEMRQMLKAK
;
A
#
# COMPACT_ATOMS: atom_id res chain seq x y z
N MET A 1 7.61 -48.78 -43.78
CA MET A 1 8.19 -50.13 -43.53
C MET A 1 9.69 -50.00 -43.72
N ALA A 2 10.48 -50.33 -42.69
CA ALA A 2 11.95 -50.49 -42.63
C ALA A 2 12.82 -49.24 -43.00
N MET A 3 13.50 -48.55 -42.08
CA MET A 3 14.70 -48.95 -41.30
C MET A 3 15.76 -49.68 -42.11
N SER A 4 16.91 -49.05 -42.37
CA SER A 4 18.19 -49.35 -41.70
C SER A 4 19.37 -48.72 -42.44
N ASP A 5 20.22 -47.98 -41.72
CA ASP A 5 21.65 -48.05 -41.95
C ASP A 5 22.41 -47.67 -40.67
N LYS A 6 23.12 -48.66 -40.13
CA LYS A 6 24.11 -48.51 -39.07
C LYS A 6 25.48 -48.52 -39.73
N ARG A 7 26.30 -47.50 -39.49
CA ARG A 7 27.75 -47.73 -39.40
C ARG A 7 28.41 -46.79 -38.42
N SER A 8 28.95 -47.43 -37.39
CA SER A 8 29.79 -46.94 -36.32
C SER A 8 31.12 -46.38 -36.82
N ASN A 9 31.58 -45.28 -36.24
CA ASN A 9 33.00 -45.11 -35.96
C ASN A 9 33.20 -44.26 -34.70
N ALA A 10 33.94 -44.81 -33.74
CA ALA A 10 34.35 -44.18 -32.50
C ALA A 10 35.77 -43.62 -32.66
N ARG A 11 36.04 -42.43 -32.11
CA ARG A 11 37.24 -42.10 -31.31
C ARG A 11 37.23 -40.63 -30.88
N ASN A 12 37.10 -40.47 -29.56
CA ASN A 12 37.72 -39.53 -28.63
C ASN A 12 38.16 -38.14 -29.11
N GLY A 13 37.53 -37.13 -28.51
CA GLY A 13 38.13 -35.85 -28.16
C GLY A 13 37.54 -35.43 -26.82
N GLU A 14 38.39 -35.33 -25.80
CA GLU A 14 38.08 -34.85 -24.46
C GLU A 14 37.41 -33.47 -24.50
N SER A 15 36.38 -33.28 -23.68
CA SER A 15 36.00 -31.95 -23.21
C SER A 15 35.48 -32.06 -21.78
N ASP A 16 36.22 -31.41 -20.89
CA ASP A 16 36.02 -31.33 -19.45
C ASP A 16 34.57 -31.15 -19.05
N THR A 17 34.10 -32.07 -18.23
CA THR A 17 32.84 -31.92 -17.49
C THR A 17 33.19 -31.26 -16.18
N ASP A 18 33.33 -29.94 -16.20
CA ASP A 18 33.45 -29.16 -14.98
C ASP A 18 32.12 -29.21 -14.23
N MET A 19 32.08 -30.10 -13.24
CA MET A 19 31.14 -30.05 -12.11
C MET A 19 31.23 -28.65 -11.49
N TYR A 20 30.22 -27.81 -11.72
CA TYR A 20 29.97 -26.69 -10.81
C TYR A 20 29.39 -27.28 -9.53
N GLU A 21 30.30 -27.44 -8.59
CA GLU A 21 30.09 -27.71 -7.18
C GLU A 21 29.03 -26.76 -6.61
N SER A 22 27.96 -27.33 -6.06
CA SER A 22 26.95 -26.61 -5.29
C SER A 22 27.57 -26.21 -3.95
N ASP A 23 28.23 -25.04 -3.92
CA ASP A 23 28.61 -24.40 -2.67
C ASP A 23 27.35 -23.76 -2.04
N ASP A 24 26.78 -24.50 -1.08
CA ASP A 24 25.79 -24.03 -0.11
C ASP A 24 26.48 -23.11 0.90
N SER A 25 26.92 -21.95 0.43
CA SER A 25 27.34 -20.86 1.31
C SER A 25 26.16 -19.92 1.54
N GLN A 26 25.49 -20.14 2.67
CA GLN A 26 24.69 -19.11 3.34
C GLN A 26 25.56 -17.87 3.60
N GLN A 27 25.59 -16.95 2.65
CA GLN A 27 26.06 -15.58 2.87
C GLN A 27 24.83 -14.68 2.97
N ASP A 28 24.50 -14.31 4.20
CA ASP A 28 23.63 -13.18 4.50
C ASP A 28 24.27 -11.94 3.86
N PRO A 29 23.74 -11.39 2.74
CA PRO A 29 24.28 -10.18 2.20
C PRO A 29 23.73 -9.09 3.11
N THR A 30 24.57 -8.64 4.03
CA THR A 30 24.47 -7.29 4.57
C THR A 30 24.53 -6.35 3.36
N PHE A 31 23.36 -6.12 2.77
CA PHE A 31 23.16 -5.29 1.61
C PHE A 31 23.61 -3.91 2.04
N ASP A 32 24.83 -3.53 1.67
CA ASP A 32 25.46 -2.32 2.14
C ASP A 32 24.77 -1.12 1.47
N LEU A 33 23.65 -0.72 2.07
CA LEU A 33 22.74 0.31 1.58
C LEU A 33 23.43 1.67 1.46
N GLU A 34 24.53 1.88 2.19
CA GLU A 34 25.28 3.14 2.16
C GLU A 34 26.07 3.29 0.85
N LYS A 35 26.56 2.17 0.30
CA LYS A 35 27.33 2.13 -0.96
C LYS A 35 26.49 2.06 -2.22
N LEU A 36 25.18 1.80 -2.10
CA LEU A 36 24.31 1.67 -3.27
C LEU A 36 24.21 2.99 -4.05
N LYS A 37 24.37 2.93 -5.37
CA LYS A 37 24.06 4.05 -6.25
C LYS A 37 22.54 4.19 -6.43
N VAL A 38 22.09 5.41 -6.77
CA VAL A 38 20.65 5.72 -7.00
C VAL A 38 20.01 4.75 -8.00
N ASP A 39 20.73 4.38 -9.07
CA ASP A 39 20.20 3.49 -10.10
C ASP A 39 20.00 2.06 -9.59
N GLN A 40 20.91 1.56 -8.76
CA GLN A 40 20.76 0.26 -8.10
C GLN A 40 19.55 0.27 -7.16
N CYS A 41 19.34 1.37 -6.43
CA CYS A 41 18.15 1.52 -5.59
C CYS A 41 16.87 1.45 -6.43
N LYS A 42 16.83 2.15 -7.57
CA LYS A 42 15.68 2.13 -8.49
C LYS A 42 15.43 0.75 -9.09
N VAL A 43 16.48 0.00 -9.41
CA VAL A 43 16.36 -1.38 -9.92
C VAL A 43 15.69 -2.27 -8.88
N TYR A 44 16.16 -2.24 -7.62
CA TYR A 44 15.55 -2.99 -6.54
C TYR A 44 14.07 -2.60 -6.35
N LEU A 45 13.80 -1.29 -6.21
CA LEU A 45 12.43 -0.81 -5.97
C LEU A 45 11.49 -1.19 -7.12
N ARG A 46 11.95 -1.15 -8.37
CA ARG A 46 11.15 -1.58 -9.54
C ARG A 46 10.84 -3.07 -9.50
N LYS A 47 11.83 -3.91 -9.17
CA LYS A 47 11.67 -5.37 -9.04
C LYS A 47 10.60 -5.72 -8.00
N HIS A 48 10.52 -4.95 -6.91
CA HIS A 48 9.56 -5.17 -5.83
C HIS A 48 8.28 -4.33 -5.94
N GLY A 49 8.05 -3.62 -7.06
CA GLY A 49 6.84 -2.81 -7.26
C GLY A 49 6.70 -1.62 -6.30
N LEU A 50 7.81 -1.16 -5.74
CA LEU A 50 7.89 -0.06 -4.79
C LEU A 50 8.03 1.30 -5.49
N ARG A 51 7.68 2.36 -4.77
CA ARG A 51 7.69 3.72 -5.32
C ARG A 51 9.12 4.20 -5.59
N LEU A 52 9.35 4.74 -6.79
CA LEU A 52 10.66 5.19 -7.28
C LEU A 52 10.99 6.67 -7.01
N THR A 53 10.13 7.38 -6.27
CA THR A 53 10.31 8.82 -6.01
C THR A 53 11.15 9.09 -4.76
N GLY A 54 11.98 10.13 -4.82
CA GLY A 54 12.78 10.63 -3.69
C GLY A 54 14.25 10.82 -4.06
N ASN A 55 15.02 11.39 -3.13
CA ASN A 55 16.48 11.44 -3.20
C ASN A 55 17.10 10.08 -2.83
N LYS A 56 18.43 9.95 -2.95
CA LYS A 56 19.17 8.71 -2.64
C LYS A 56 18.77 8.12 -1.28
N ASP A 57 18.76 8.94 -0.23
CA ASP A 57 18.49 8.51 1.14
C ASP A 57 17.06 8.01 1.31
N THR A 58 16.09 8.66 0.65
CA THR A 58 14.70 8.21 0.65
C THR A 58 14.56 6.84 -0.02
N LEU A 59 15.26 6.61 -1.13
CA LEU A 59 15.24 5.32 -1.82
C LEU A 59 15.91 4.24 -0.97
N ALA A 60 17.08 4.53 -0.40
CA ALA A 60 17.82 3.59 0.47
C ALA A 60 17.03 3.25 1.74
N GLY A 61 16.46 4.24 2.41
CA GLY A 61 15.60 4.04 3.59
C GLY A 61 14.37 3.19 3.28
N ARG A 62 13.76 3.36 2.10
CA ARG A 62 12.64 2.52 1.66
C ARG A 62 13.06 1.06 1.42
N ILE A 63 14.26 0.84 0.87
CA ILE A 63 14.80 -0.52 0.70
C ILE A 63 15.06 -1.13 2.07
N LYS A 64 15.67 -0.39 3.00
CA LYS A 64 15.89 -0.83 4.38
C LYS A 64 14.59 -1.24 5.04
N GLU A 65 13.59 -0.35 5.00
CA GLU A 65 12.28 -0.61 5.59
C GLU A 65 11.62 -1.84 4.95
N HIS A 66 11.71 -1.99 3.62
CA HIS A 66 11.18 -3.15 2.91
C HIS A 66 11.84 -4.45 3.37
N LEU A 67 13.18 -4.46 3.48
CA LEU A 67 13.93 -5.61 3.99
C LEU A 67 13.52 -5.95 5.43
N ASP A 68 13.36 -4.94 6.30
CA ASP A 68 12.93 -5.12 7.70
C ASP A 68 11.54 -5.77 7.81
N VAL A 69 10.62 -5.44 6.89
CA VAL A 69 9.23 -5.95 6.96
C VAL A 69 9.00 -7.22 6.13
N MET A 70 9.88 -7.52 5.18
CA MET A 70 9.82 -8.75 4.39
C MET A 70 10.00 -10.01 5.24
N ASN A 71 9.61 -11.16 4.68
CA ASN A 71 9.80 -12.49 5.27
C ASN A 71 9.29 -12.60 6.73
N GLY A 72 8.16 -11.96 7.03
CA GLY A 72 7.53 -11.99 8.35
C GLY A 72 8.12 -11.00 9.37
N GLY A 73 9.14 -10.21 9.01
CA GLY A 73 9.68 -9.16 9.87
C GLY A 73 8.64 -8.10 10.25
N GLY A 74 7.67 -7.83 9.36
CA GLY A 74 6.57 -6.92 9.62
C GLY A 74 5.70 -7.34 10.81
N GLU A 75 5.31 -8.62 10.90
CA GLU A 75 4.51 -9.14 12.02
C GLU A 75 5.31 -9.13 13.33
N LYS A 76 6.63 -9.38 13.27
CA LYS A 76 7.52 -9.31 14.44
C LYS A 76 7.65 -7.88 14.97
N LYS A 77 7.82 -6.91 14.07
CA LYS A 77 7.97 -5.48 14.42
C LYS A 77 6.66 -4.83 14.84
N TYR A 78 5.55 -5.26 14.24
CA TYR A 78 4.21 -4.74 14.50
C TYR A 78 3.26 -5.88 14.85
N PRO A 79 3.41 -6.49 16.04
CA PRO A 79 2.58 -7.61 16.45
C PRO A 79 1.13 -7.18 16.70
N VAL A 80 0.19 -8.10 16.50
CA VAL A 80 -1.26 -7.91 16.70
C VAL A 80 -1.56 -7.38 18.11
N SER A 81 -0.81 -7.83 19.11
CA SER A 81 -0.95 -7.42 20.52
C SER A 81 -0.75 -5.92 20.76
N ASN A 82 -0.03 -5.21 19.89
CA ASN A 82 0.20 -3.77 20.05
C ASN A 82 -0.97 -2.91 19.58
N PHE A 83 -1.92 -3.49 18.83
CA PHE A 83 -3.08 -2.77 18.29
C PHE A 83 -4.24 -2.82 19.27
N VAL A 84 -4.14 -2.03 20.34
CA VAL A 84 -5.11 -2.08 21.46
C VAL A 84 -6.12 -0.93 21.44
N LEU A 85 -5.84 0.16 20.74
CA LEU A 85 -6.66 1.38 20.81
C LEU A 85 -7.61 1.46 19.61
N ASN A 86 -8.91 1.58 19.87
CA ASN A 86 -9.88 1.83 18.80
C ASN A 86 -9.74 3.27 18.30
N CYS A 87 -9.59 3.45 16.99
CA CYS A 87 -9.45 4.76 16.35
C CYS A 87 -10.55 5.03 15.32
N LYS A 88 -11.73 4.41 15.47
CA LYS A 88 -12.92 4.70 14.66
C LYS A 88 -13.27 6.19 14.81
N GLY A 89 -13.37 6.91 13.70
CA GLY A 89 -13.58 8.37 13.67
C GLY A 89 -12.29 9.19 13.76
N ASP A 90 -11.25 8.66 14.42
CA ASP A 90 -10.11 9.47 14.88
C ASP A 90 -8.76 9.01 14.35
N ALA A 91 -8.73 8.08 13.39
CA ALA A 91 -7.51 7.76 12.66
C ALA A 91 -6.94 9.00 11.94
N CYS A 92 -5.65 9.31 12.13
CA CYS A 92 -4.95 10.44 11.54
C CYS A 92 -3.62 10.01 10.90
N THR A 93 -2.98 10.92 10.16
CA THR A 93 -1.66 10.69 9.58
C THR A 93 -0.64 10.33 10.67
N GLY A 94 0.21 9.35 10.38
CA GLY A 94 1.20 8.79 11.29
C GLY A 94 0.71 7.59 12.11
N ASP A 95 -0.62 7.37 12.22
CA ASP A 95 -1.12 6.20 12.94
C ASP A 95 -0.68 4.90 12.25
N THR A 96 -0.10 3.98 13.03
CA THR A 96 0.03 2.58 12.66
C THR A 96 -1.26 1.86 13.04
N VAL A 97 -2.02 1.44 12.02
CA VAL A 97 -3.36 0.89 12.16
C VAL A 97 -3.46 -0.55 11.67
N MET A 98 -4.41 -1.29 12.25
CA MET A 98 -4.78 -2.64 11.84
C MET A 98 -6.29 -2.72 11.65
N PHE A 99 -6.73 -3.36 10.57
CA PHE A 99 -8.14 -3.57 10.27
C PHE A 99 -8.33 -4.81 9.40
N GLU A 100 -9.52 -5.38 9.48
CA GLU A 100 -9.94 -6.49 8.62
C GLU A 100 -10.57 -5.94 7.34
N GLN A 101 -10.22 -6.47 6.18
CA GLN A 101 -10.72 -6.04 4.88
C GLN A 101 -11.35 -7.22 4.16
N ASN A 102 -12.59 -7.02 3.69
CA ASN A 102 -13.23 -7.96 2.76
C ASN A 102 -12.51 -7.94 1.41
N VAL A 103 -12.18 -9.12 0.93
CA VAL A 103 -11.54 -9.39 -0.36
C VAL A 103 -12.62 -9.88 -1.31
N TYR A 104 -12.57 -9.43 -2.55
CA TYR A 104 -13.53 -9.81 -3.59
C TYR A 104 -12.78 -10.37 -4.79
N GLU A 105 -13.35 -11.38 -5.43
CA GLU A 105 -12.77 -12.08 -6.58
C GLU A 105 -12.54 -11.12 -7.75
N MET A 106 -13.60 -10.40 -8.12
CA MET A 106 -13.63 -9.42 -9.18
C MET A 106 -13.97 -8.04 -8.60
N PHE A 107 -12.94 -7.30 -8.24
CA PHE A 107 -13.08 -5.88 -7.95
C PHE A 107 -12.88 -5.09 -9.24
N ASN A 108 -13.97 -4.64 -9.86
CA ASN A 108 -13.85 -3.76 -11.00
C ASN A 108 -13.35 -2.40 -10.51
N ILE A 109 -12.12 -2.05 -10.89
CA ILE A 109 -11.46 -0.87 -10.34
C ILE A 109 -12.01 0.43 -10.97
N ALA A 110 -12.64 0.36 -12.16
CA ALA A 110 -13.31 1.49 -12.80
C ALA A 110 -14.66 1.81 -12.14
N SER A 111 -15.46 0.80 -11.80
CA SER A 111 -16.69 1.01 -11.03
C SER A 111 -16.45 1.06 -9.52
N ARG A 112 -15.23 0.69 -9.06
CA ARG A 112 -14.84 0.45 -7.65
C ARG A 112 -15.97 -0.21 -6.84
N SER A 113 -16.64 -1.15 -7.49
CA SER A 113 -17.62 -2.05 -6.93
C SER A 113 -17.10 -3.46 -7.11
N ALA A 114 -17.32 -4.28 -6.09
CA ALA A 114 -17.20 -5.71 -6.27
C ALA A 114 -18.47 -6.21 -6.95
N SER A 115 -18.31 -7.16 -7.86
CA SER A 115 -19.44 -8.01 -8.28
C SER A 115 -19.42 -9.26 -7.40
N GLY A 116 -20.56 -9.61 -6.81
CA GLY A 116 -20.72 -10.81 -5.99
C GLY A 116 -20.29 -10.67 -4.51
N PRO A 117 -20.48 -11.76 -3.73
CA PRO A 117 -20.09 -11.81 -2.33
C PRO A 117 -18.56 -11.71 -2.17
N PRO A 118 -18.06 -11.31 -0.98
CA PRO A 118 -16.63 -11.39 -0.68
C PRO A 118 -16.11 -12.82 -0.88
N CYS A 119 -14.95 -12.97 -1.52
CA CYS A 119 -14.25 -14.25 -1.60
C CYS A 119 -13.52 -14.61 -0.29
N GLY A 120 -13.39 -13.64 0.62
CA GLY A 120 -12.85 -13.87 1.96
C GLY A 120 -12.49 -12.57 2.67
N THR A 121 -11.70 -12.67 3.73
CA THR A 121 -11.18 -11.52 4.46
C THR A 121 -9.67 -11.58 4.61
N ARG A 122 -9.05 -10.41 4.77
CA ARG A 122 -7.63 -10.27 5.09
C ARG A 122 -7.43 -9.22 6.17
N ILE A 123 -6.48 -9.46 7.05
CA ILE A 123 -6.01 -8.47 8.02
C ILE A 123 -4.92 -7.65 7.34
N VAL A 124 -4.98 -6.34 7.53
CA VAL A 124 -3.99 -5.39 7.03
C VAL A 124 -3.49 -4.56 8.19
N ALA A 125 -2.18 -4.61 8.43
CA ALA A 125 -1.48 -3.64 9.28
C ALA A 125 -0.76 -2.64 8.37
N GLY A 126 -0.86 -1.35 8.66
CA GLY A 126 -0.23 -0.33 7.84
C GLY A 126 -0.16 1.03 8.51
N ARG A 127 0.69 1.90 7.97
CA ARG A 127 0.89 3.28 8.43
C ARG A 127 0.09 4.24 7.58
N ILE A 128 -0.66 5.15 8.21
CA ILE A 128 -1.38 6.21 7.50
C ILE A 128 -0.36 7.28 7.06
N VAL A 129 -0.05 7.35 5.78
CA VAL A 129 0.98 8.27 5.24
C VAL A 129 0.37 9.57 4.75
N LYS A 130 -0.86 9.52 4.25
CA LYS A 130 -1.56 10.71 3.77
C LYS A 130 -3.04 10.61 4.05
N GLU A 131 -3.62 11.73 4.41
CA GLU A 131 -5.05 11.93 4.43
C GLU A 131 -5.45 13.15 3.61
N SER A 132 -6.68 13.13 3.09
CA SER A 132 -7.18 14.19 2.24
C SER A 132 -8.64 14.51 2.57
N TYR A 133 -8.95 15.80 2.69
CA TYR A 133 -10.31 16.34 2.80
C TYR A 133 -10.65 17.09 1.52
N GLY A 134 -11.59 16.55 0.77
CA GLY A 134 -11.91 16.99 -0.58
C GLY A 134 -12.73 18.26 -0.54
N ALA A 135 -12.06 19.40 -0.59
CA ALA A 135 -12.69 20.69 -0.83
C ALA A 135 -13.28 20.78 -2.25
N ALA A 136 -12.73 20.06 -3.24
CA ALA A 136 -12.84 20.46 -4.65
C ALA A 136 -13.95 19.82 -5.52
N LYS A 137 -14.65 18.73 -5.15
CA LYS A 137 -15.48 18.01 -6.16
C LYS A 137 -16.86 17.54 -5.72
N GLN A 138 -17.86 18.08 -6.42
CA GLN A 138 -19.23 17.59 -6.52
C GLN A 138 -19.26 16.31 -7.39
N GLN A 139 -20.10 15.33 -6.99
CA GLN A 139 -20.47 14.10 -7.73
C GLN A 139 -19.41 12.99 -7.87
N HIS A 140 -19.90 11.76 -7.95
CA HIS A 140 -19.20 10.48 -7.76
C HIS A 140 -18.25 10.12 -8.91
N THR A 141 -16.99 9.73 -8.62
CA THR A 141 -16.24 8.83 -9.53
C THR A 141 -15.07 8.10 -8.89
N PHE A 142 -14.68 7.06 -9.63
CA PHE A 142 -13.94 5.89 -9.28
C PHE A 142 -12.87 5.68 -10.36
N THR A 143 -11.56 5.69 -10.05
CA THR A 143 -10.52 5.16 -10.97
C THR A 143 -9.18 4.83 -10.29
N ILE A 144 -8.50 3.89 -10.96
CA ILE A 144 -7.19 3.23 -10.83
C ILE A 144 -6.02 4.21 -10.96
N TYR A 145 -4.90 3.93 -10.29
CA TYR A 145 -3.64 4.65 -10.45
C TYR A 145 -2.92 4.26 -11.76
N LEU A 146 -2.91 5.17 -12.72
CA LEU A 146 -1.73 5.75 -13.37
C LEU A 146 -2.08 7.24 -13.54
N PHE A 147 -1.18 8.16 -13.17
CA PHE A 147 -1.40 9.62 -13.05
C PHE A 147 -2.32 10.25 -14.12
N PRO A 148 -3.12 11.31 -13.83
CA PRO A 148 -2.80 12.39 -12.89
C PRO A 148 -3.92 12.88 -11.91
N ALA A 149 -3.43 13.35 -10.76
CA ALA A 149 -3.85 14.54 -9.99
C ALA A 149 -5.26 14.75 -9.41
N LEU A 150 -6.34 14.04 -9.78
CA LEU A 150 -7.68 14.57 -9.47
C LEU A 150 -8.67 13.67 -8.73
N VAL A 151 -8.19 12.66 -7.98
CA VAL A 151 -9.03 11.76 -7.15
C VAL A 151 -8.44 11.53 -5.74
N LEU A 152 -8.17 12.61 -4.99
CA LEU A 152 -7.71 12.56 -3.59
C LEU A 152 -8.70 13.28 -2.66
N ALA A 153 -10.01 13.06 -2.80
CA ALA A 153 -10.97 13.85 -2.04
C ALA A 153 -11.34 13.23 -0.67
N LYS A 154 -11.28 11.91 -0.45
CA LYS A 154 -11.73 11.29 0.83
C LYS A 154 -10.99 10.00 1.18
N SER A 155 -9.82 9.79 0.56
CA SER A 155 -9.07 8.55 0.70
C SER A 155 -7.85 8.78 1.59
N ARG A 156 -7.59 7.84 2.49
CA ARG A 156 -6.32 7.70 3.18
C ARG A 156 -5.42 6.84 2.34
N LEU A 157 -4.15 7.22 2.28
CA LEU A 157 -3.09 6.37 1.75
C LEU A 157 -2.45 5.66 2.94
N ILE A 158 -2.54 4.35 2.94
CA ILE A 158 -1.92 3.47 3.93
C ILE A 158 -0.77 2.75 3.24
N GLU A 159 0.43 2.83 3.80
CA GLU A 159 1.52 1.94 3.41
C GLU A 159 1.38 0.65 4.21
N VAL A 160 1.18 -0.46 3.51
CA VAL A 160 1.04 -1.79 4.14
C VAL A 160 2.35 -2.16 4.80
N LEU A 161 2.32 -2.59 6.05
CA LEU A 161 3.49 -3.14 6.75
C LEU A 161 3.51 -4.65 6.62
N TRP A 162 2.37 -5.28 6.86
CA TRP A 162 2.13 -6.70 6.61
C TRP A 162 0.63 -6.96 6.39
N SER A 163 0.31 -8.07 5.76
CA SER A 163 -1.07 -8.50 5.52
C SER A 163 -1.17 -10.02 5.54
N LYS A 164 -2.28 -10.54 6.10
CA LYS A 164 -2.53 -11.97 6.25
C LYS A 164 -3.98 -12.30 5.88
N GLY A 165 -4.21 -13.49 5.34
CA GLY A 165 -5.54 -13.93 4.87
C GLY A 165 -5.61 -13.92 3.35
N GLU A 166 -6.81 -13.72 2.81
CA GLU A 166 -7.01 -13.88 1.37
C GLU A 166 -6.32 -12.80 0.53
N LYS A 167 -5.64 -13.21 -0.56
CA LYS A 167 -4.89 -12.33 -1.47
C LYS A 167 -4.09 -11.26 -0.69
N PRO A 168 -3.11 -11.64 0.13
CA PRO A 168 -2.41 -10.70 1.01
C PRO A 168 -1.70 -9.62 0.19
N LEU A 169 -1.66 -8.40 0.75
CA LEU A 169 -0.98 -7.28 0.11
C LEU A 169 0.53 -7.35 0.38
N ALA A 170 1.33 -7.04 -0.63
CA ALA A 170 2.78 -6.96 -0.48
C ALA A 170 3.18 -5.86 0.53
N PRO A 171 4.31 -6.03 1.24
CA PRO A 171 4.83 -4.99 2.11
C PRO A 171 5.13 -3.69 1.35
N LEU A 172 4.91 -2.56 2.04
CA LEU A 172 4.97 -1.19 1.54
C LEU A 172 4.05 -0.90 0.34
N HIS A 173 3.09 -1.78 0.03
CA HIS A 173 2.09 -1.52 -0.99
C HIS A 173 1.23 -0.31 -0.61
N PRO A 174 1.11 0.72 -1.47
CA PRO A 174 0.27 1.88 -1.19
C PRO A 174 -1.22 1.54 -1.37
N LEU A 175 -1.93 1.39 -0.26
CA LEU A 175 -3.35 1.08 -0.23
C LEU A 175 -4.20 2.35 -0.05
N LEU A 176 -5.08 2.63 -1.01
CA LEU A 176 -6.08 3.68 -0.89
C LEU A 176 -7.35 3.17 -0.19
N VAL A 177 -7.66 3.72 0.98
CA VAL A 177 -8.86 3.38 1.74
C VAL A 177 -9.71 4.61 1.98
N LYS A 178 -11.00 4.56 1.60
CA LYS A 178 -11.95 5.64 1.94
C LYS A 178 -12.12 5.73 3.45
N GLY A 179 -12.16 6.94 4.00
CA GLY A 179 -12.27 7.11 5.46
C GLY A 179 -13.46 6.37 6.09
N ARG A 180 -14.64 6.44 5.44
CA ARG A 180 -15.84 5.69 5.86
C ARG A 180 -15.67 4.17 5.83
N ASN A 181 -14.85 3.66 4.91
CA ASN A 181 -14.59 2.23 4.82
C ASN A 181 -13.65 1.84 5.95
N LEU A 182 -12.57 2.59 6.18
CA LEU A 182 -11.66 2.35 7.30
C LEU A 182 -12.45 2.24 8.63
N TYR A 183 -13.31 3.22 8.91
CA TYR A 183 -14.11 3.22 10.14
C TYR A 183 -15.20 2.13 10.24
N ARG A 184 -15.61 1.55 9.12
CA ARG A 184 -16.52 0.41 9.11
C ARG A 184 -15.80 -0.89 9.48
N LEU A 185 -14.52 -1.00 9.16
CA LEU A 185 -13.69 -2.20 9.28
C LEU A 185 -13.08 -2.41 10.69
N LYS A 186 -13.67 -1.82 11.74
CA LYS A 186 -13.17 -1.86 13.13
C LYS A 186 -11.65 -1.66 13.22
N THR A 187 -11.19 -0.43 12.95
CA THR A 187 -9.75 -0.12 12.95
C THR A 187 -9.22 0.07 14.36
N LEU A 188 -8.16 -0.67 14.68
CA LEU A 188 -7.34 -0.51 15.87
C LEU A 188 -6.03 0.17 15.49
N ARG A 189 -5.40 0.86 16.44
CA ARG A 189 -4.09 1.50 16.27
C ARG A 189 -3.15 1.13 17.39
N GLN A 190 -1.86 1.29 17.11
CA GLN A 190 -0.83 1.32 18.13
C GLN A 190 -0.81 2.67 18.86
N ARG A 191 -0.29 2.65 20.09
CA ARG A 191 0.01 3.87 20.82
C ARG A 191 1.21 4.57 20.17
N TRP A 192 1.18 5.90 20.10
CA TRP A 192 2.35 6.66 19.69
C TRP A 192 3.33 6.76 20.85
N ASP A 193 4.61 6.93 20.55
CA ASP A 193 5.63 7.24 21.56
C ASP A 193 5.24 8.49 22.35
N ASN A 194 4.71 9.51 21.65
CA ASN A 194 4.12 10.70 22.24
C ASN A 194 2.68 10.92 21.73
N GLU A 195 1.70 10.64 22.60
CA GLU A 195 0.29 10.83 22.29
C GLU A 195 -0.10 12.33 22.19
N GLY A 196 0.67 13.24 22.78
CA GLY A 196 0.47 14.68 22.65
C GLY A 196 0.72 15.19 21.23
N ASP A 197 1.73 14.63 20.55
CA ASP A 197 2.01 14.99 19.16
C ASP A 197 0.94 14.45 18.21
N ARG A 198 0.44 13.25 18.51
CA ARG A 198 -0.73 12.69 17.83
C ARG A 198 -1.95 13.60 18.00
N GLN A 199 -2.21 14.09 19.21
CA GLN A 199 -3.36 14.94 19.48
C GLN A 199 -3.31 16.25 18.66
N LYS A 200 -2.13 16.84 18.49
CA LYS A 200 -1.95 18.03 17.62
C LYS A 200 -2.37 17.73 16.18
N LEU A 201 -1.90 16.62 15.61
CA LEU A 201 -2.25 16.19 14.24
C LEU A 201 -3.74 15.86 14.11
N LEU A 202 -4.31 15.23 15.14
CA LEU A 202 -5.74 14.91 15.17
C LEU A 202 -6.59 16.18 15.20
N ASN A 203 -6.25 17.15 16.04
CA ASN A 203 -6.94 18.43 16.13
C ASN A 203 -6.89 19.20 14.81
N GLU A 204 -5.70 19.28 14.19
CA GLU A 204 -5.52 19.87 12.86
C GLU A 204 -6.44 19.24 11.81
N LYS A 205 -6.50 17.91 11.80
CA LYS A 205 -7.39 17.14 10.91
C LYS A 205 -8.86 17.48 11.14
N HIS A 206 -9.30 17.54 12.39
CA HIS A 206 -10.69 17.89 12.70
C HIS A 206 -11.02 19.32 12.30
N ASN A 207 -10.10 20.27 12.52
CA ASN A 207 -10.26 21.67 12.13
C ASN A 207 -10.40 21.82 10.62
N ARG A 208 -9.49 21.22 9.83
CA ARG A 208 -9.63 21.18 8.37
C ARG A 208 -10.92 20.51 7.93
N GLY A 209 -11.31 19.43 8.61
CA GLY A 209 -12.55 18.72 8.36
C GLY A 209 -13.79 19.59 8.62
N ALA A 210 -13.79 20.41 9.66
CA ALA A 210 -14.86 21.34 9.98
C ALA A 210 -14.99 22.42 8.90
N VAL A 211 -13.88 23.07 8.54
CA VAL A 211 -13.83 24.05 7.45
C VAL A 211 -14.38 23.45 6.14
N ALA A 212 -13.99 22.23 5.80
CA ALA A 212 -14.48 21.55 4.60
C ALA A 212 -15.99 21.26 4.62
N ARG A 213 -16.58 21.01 5.80
CA ARG A 213 -18.03 20.82 5.96
C ARG A 213 -18.78 22.14 5.79
N THR A 214 -18.34 23.20 6.47
CA THR A 214 -18.91 24.55 6.32
C THR A 214 -18.87 25.03 4.87
N ASN A 215 -17.73 24.84 4.18
CA ASN A 215 -17.60 25.18 2.76
C ASN A 215 -18.51 24.34 1.86
N ARG A 216 -18.85 23.11 2.25
CA ARG A 216 -19.82 22.31 1.51
C ARG A 216 -21.25 22.82 1.74
N GLU A 217 -21.59 23.14 2.98
CA GLU A 217 -22.90 23.68 3.36
C GLU A 217 -23.19 24.99 2.64
N ALA A 218 -22.25 25.94 2.67
CA ALA A 218 -22.37 27.21 1.93
C ALA A 218 -22.62 27.00 0.43
N ARG A 219 -21.92 26.04 -0.20
CA ARG A 219 -22.12 25.71 -1.62
C ARG A 219 -23.46 25.05 -1.92
N VAL A 220 -23.99 24.27 -0.97
CA VAL A 220 -25.33 23.67 -1.11
C VAL A 220 -26.39 24.76 -1.03
N GLN A 221 -26.30 25.64 -0.04
CA GLN A 221 -27.21 26.78 0.12
C GLN A 221 -27.16 27.72 -1.09
N GLU A 222 -25.98 28.05 -1.60
CA GLU A 222 -25.83 28.87 -2.79
C GLU A 222 -26.49 28.21 -4.02
N LYS A 223 -26.34 26.89 -4.17
CA LYS A 223 -26.97 26.15 -5.26
C LYS A 223 -28.49 26.16 -5.14
N GLU A 224 -29.04 25.95 -3.94
CA GLU A 224 -30.47 25.99 -3.66
C GLU A 224 -31.04 27.39 -3.93
N MET A 225 -30.37 28.45 -3.48
CA MET A 225 -30.76 29.84 -3.75
C MET A 225 -30.77 30.14 -5.26
N ARG A 226 -29.74 29.73 -6.00
CA ARG A 226 -29.69 29.88 -7.47
C ARG A 226 -30.80 29.12 -8.18
N GLN A 227 -31.21 27.96 -7.65
CA GLN A 227 -32.33 27.20 -8.21
C GLN A 227 -33.68 27.88 -7.96
N MET A 228 -33.90 28.42 -6.76
CA MET A 228 -35.13 29.17 -6.44
C MET A 228 -35.27 30.44 -7.30
N LEU A 229 -34.18 31.16 -7.53
CA LEU A 229 -34.18 32.38 -8.37
C LEU A 229 -34.46 32.10 -9.85
N LYS A 230 -34.16 30.90 -10.35
CA LYS A 230 -34.47 30.48 -11.73
C LYS A 230 -35.88 29.93 -11.91
N ALA A 231 -36.56 29.63 -10.81
CA ALA A 231 -37.92 29.10 -10.80
C ALA A 231 -38.99 30.19 -10.59
N LYS A 232 -38.57 31.45 -10.41
CA LYS A 232 -39.40 32.65 -10.47
C LYS A 232 -39.25 33.31 -11.83
#